data_AF-A0A524P7Y9-F1
#
_entry.id   AF-A0A524P7Y9-F1
#
_cell.length_a   1.000
_cell.length_b   1.000
_cell.length_c   1.000
_cell.angle_alpha   90.00
_cell.angle_beta   90.00
_cell.angle_gamma   90.00
#
_symmetry.space_group_name_H-M   'P 1'
#
loop_
_entity.id
_entity.type
_entity.pdbx_description
1 polymer ?
#
loop_
_entity_poly.entity_id
_entity_poly.type
_entity_poly.pdbx_seq_one_letter_code
_entity_poly.pdbx_strand_id
1 'polypeptide(L)'
;MNLENPELPEEENPEQTQEQTAPKSIKSKVKLSDDEKKQIEMEEEFIGKPLIVHTEWQDVQFSFPAPRIRFGMGISRELPHAIFELLDPMLPYIHKAEITQPKAMIVVGDSSIKLSGALDGILEACENNAIETMVYSIGKGEATVDMVEEGVQLALDEKPHYVVGIGGGSVLDVAKSIAGIAINGGLAEE
;
A
#
# COMPACT_ATOMS: atom_id res chain seq x y z
N MET A 1 43.69 -35.06 -40.75
CA MET A 1 43.96 -34.02 -39.76
C MET A 1 43.13 -34.36 -38.54
N ASN A 2 43.77 -34.84 -37.48
CA ASN A 2 43.18 -34.93 -36.15
C ASN A 2 42.83 -33.52 -35.69
N LEU A 3 41.72 -33.35 -34.97
CA LEU A 3 41.56 -32.36 -33.91
C LEU A 3 40.40 -32.82 -33.01
N GLU A 4 40.68 -32.78 -31.71
CA GLU A 4 39.96 -33.37 -30.60
C GLU A 4 38.63 -32.67 -30.27
N ASN A 5 37.79 -33.45 -29.59
CA ASN A 5 36.50 -33.11 -29.00
C ASN A 5 36.71 -32.34 -27.67
N PRO A 6 35.99 -31.23 -27.38
CA PRO A 6 35.93 -30.70 -26.03
C PRO A 6 34.58 -31.01 -25.34
N GLU A 7 34.70 -31.51 -24.11
CA GLU A 7 33.63 -31.87 -23.18
C GLU A 7 32.80 -30.64 -22.72
N LEU A 8 31.52 -30.90 -22.43
CA LEU A 8 30.57 -29.95 -21.85
C LEU A 8 30.81 -29.83 -20.34
N PRO A 9 30.82 -28.61 -19.75
CA PRO A 9 30.96 -28.45 -18.30
C PRO A 9 29.63 -28.68 -17.57
N GLU A 10 29.72 -29.38 -16.44
CA GLU A 10 28.64 -29.71 -15.50
C GLU A 10 28.16 -28.47 -14.71
N GLU A 11 26.88 -28.50 -14.32
CA GLU A 11 26.16 -27.45 -13.59
C GLU A 11 26.64 -27.33 -12.12
N GLU A 12 26.96 -26.12 -11.66
CA GLU A 12 27.08 -25.77 -10.24
C GLU A 12 25.96 -24.80 -9.81
N ASN A 13 25.36 -25.15 -8.66
CA ASN A 13 24.20 -24.58 -7.98
C ASN A 13 24.45 -23.12 -7.49
N PRO A 14 23.41 -22.26 -7.37
CA PRO A 14 23.54 -20.83 -7.13
C PRO A 14 23.58 -20.52 -5.63
N GLU A 15 24.53 -19.70 -5.21
CA GLU A 15 24.39 -18.74 -4.09
C GLU A 15 25.70 -17.95 -3.92
N GLN A 16 25.78 -16.81 -4.62
CA GLN A 16 26.72 -15.74 -4.30
C GLN A 16 25.94 -14.43 -4.29
N THR A 17 25.63 -13.89 -3.11
CA THR A 17 25.55 -12.44 -2.92
C THR A 17 26.33 -12.08 -1.67
N GLN A 18 27.11 -11.02 -1.82
CA GLN A 18 28.25 -10.64 -0.99
C GLN A 18 27.82 -10.09 0.37
N GLU A 19 28.37 -10.66 1.44
CA GLU A 19 28.29 -10.12 2.79
C GLU A 19 29.46 -9.14 3.00
N GLN A 20 29.18 -7.83 2.94
CA GLN A 20 30.16 -6.78 3.25
C GLN A 20 30.08 -6.36 4.72
N THR A 21 31.08 -6.82 5.46
CA THR A 21 31.87 -6.12 6.51
C THR A 21 31.18 -5.60 7.78
N ALA A 22 31.35 -6.35 8.87
CA ALA A 22 31.49 -5.82 10.24
C ALA A 22 32.99 -5.69 10.62
N PRO A 23 33.40 -4.70 11.43
CA PRO A 23 34.81 -4.44 11.72
C PRO A 23 35.42 -5.53 12.61
N LYS A 24 36.58 -6.05 12.17
CA LYS A 24 37.42 -7.02 12.91
C LYS A 24 37.89 -6.40 14.23
N SER A 25 37.36 -6.90 15.34
CA SER A 25 37.86 -6.55 16.68
C SER A 25 39.20 -7.24 16.96
N ILE A 26 40.20 -6.41 17.24
CA ILE A 26 41.57 -6.76 17.63
C ILE A 26 41.50 -7.40 19.02
N LYS A 27 41.58 -8.73 19.10
CA LYS A 27 41.73 -9.44 20.38
C LYS A 27 43.15 -9.23 20.93
N SER A 28 43.33 -8.20 21.74
CA SER A 28 44.45 -8.14 22.68
C SER A 28 44.21 -9.16 23.79
N LYS A 29 45.18 -10.06 24.03
CA LYS A 29 45.14 -11.05 25.11
C LYS A 29 45.33 -10.36 26.47
N VAL A 30 44.26 -9.83 27.03
CA VAL A 30 44.21 -9.46 28.45
C VAL A 30 43.79 -10.70 29.24
N LYS A 31 44.61 -11.13 30.21
CA LYS A 31 44.23 -12.17 31.17
C LYS A 31 43.23 -11.55 32.15
N LEU A 32 41.95 -11.70 31.85
CA LEU A 32 40.86 -11.35 32.75
C LEU A 32 40.87 -12.29 33.96
N SER A 33 40.70 -11.70 35.15
CA SER A 33 40.50 -12.42 36.41
C SER A 33 39.20 -13.22 36.37
N ASP A 34 39.09 -14.26 37.21
CA ASP A 34 37.91 -15.11 37.23
C ASP A 34 36.63 -14.37 37.68
N ASP A 35 36.79 -13.26 38.41
CA ASP A 35 35.69 -12.36 38.80
C ASP A 35 35.19 -11.51 37.60
N GLU A 36 36.10 -11.02 36.75
CA GLU A 36 35.74 -10.26 35.54
C GLU A 36 35.04 -11.15 34.49
N LYS A 37 35.44 -12.42 34.36
CA LYS A 37 34.76 -13.38 33.48
C LYS A 37 33.34 -13.68 33.97
N LYS A 38 33.15 -13.80 35.29
CA LYS A 38 31.82 -13.99 35.88
C LYS A 38 30.90 -12.79 35.68
N GLN A 39 31.44 -11.57 35.76
CA GLN A 39 30.68 -10.36 35.46
C GLN A 39 30.25 -10.29 34.00
N ILE A 40 31.13 -10.65 33.07
CA ILE A 40 30.82 -10.68 31.63
C ILE A 40 29.80 -11.80 31.32
N GLU A 41 29.94 -12.99 31.92
CA GLU A 41 28.94 -14.07 31.76
C GLU A 41 27.56 -13.67 32.32
N MET A 42 27.52 -12.98 33.47
CA MET A 42 26.26 -12.46 34.03
C MET A 42 25.64 -11.35 33.17
N GLU A 43 26.46 -10.46 32.59
CA GLU A 43 26.00 -9.42 31.67
C GLU A 43 25.53 -10.01 30.33
N GLU A 44 26.22 -11.00 29.76
CA GLU A 44 25.80 -11.69 28.54
C GLU A 44 24.52 -12.51 28.75
N GLU A 45 24.32 -13.13 29.93
CA GLU A 45 23.08 -13.82 30.27
C GLU A 45 21.88 -12.86 30.43
N PHE A 46 22.15 -11.60 30.83
CA PHE A 46 21.15 -10.53 30.94
C PHE A 46 20.82 -9.88 29.58
N ILE A 47 21.80 -9.79 28.69
CA ILE A 47 21.66 -9.21 27.33
C ILE A 47 21.05 -10.22 26.35
N GLY A 48 21.17 -11.53 26.61
CA GLY A 48 20.76 -12.60 25.69
C GLY A 48 19.30 -13.05 25.75
N LYS A 49 18.49 -12.58 26.71
CA LYS A 49 17.06 -12.93 26.76
C LYS A 49 16.23 -11.79 26.15
N PRO A 50 15.52 -12.02 25.03
CA PRO A 50 14.58 -11.01 24.55
C PRO A 50 13.58 -10.73 25.68
N LEU A 51 13.39 -9.45 26.01
CA LEU A 51 12.28 -9.01 26.85
C LEU A 51 10.99 -9.36 26.11
N ILE A 52 10.43 -10.53 26.41
CA ILE A 52 9.10 -10.89 25.97
C ILE A 52 8.14 -10.07 26.82
N VAL A 53 7.67 -8.96 26.26
CA VAL A 53 6.59 -8.19 26.87
C VAL A 53 5.33 -9.04 26.78
N HIS A 54 4.98 -9.69 27.89
CA HIS A 54 3.70 -10.36 28.00
C HIS A 54 2.62 -9.30 28.23
N THR A 55 1.80 -9.06 27.21
CA THR A 55 0.55 -8.30 27.37
C THR A 55 -0.49 -9.25 27.95
N GLU A 56 -1.07 -8.91 29.09
CA GLU A 56 -2.19 -9.66 29.64
C GLU A 56 -3.38 -9.55 28.68
N TRP A 57 -4.14 -10.64 28.51
CA TRP A 57 -5.31 -10.64 27.63
C TRP A 57 -6.35 -9.56 28.00
N GLN A 58 -6.39 -9.16 29.27
CA GLN A 58 -7.30 -8.12 29.77
C GLN A 58 -6.92 -6.72 29.28
N ASP A 59 -5.66 -6.50 28.88
CA ASP A 59 -5.15 -5.22 28.41
C ASP A 59 -5.23 -5.08 26.88
N VAL A 60 -5.63 -6.14 26.18
CA VAL A 60 -5.82 -6.12 24.72
C VAL A 60 -7.11 -5.39 24.38
N GLN A 61 -6.98 -4.20 23.79
CA GLN A 61 -8.11 -3.43 23.25
C GLN A 61 -8.13 -3.52 21.72
N PHE A 62 -9.29 -3.83 21.15
CA PHE A 62 -9.52 -3.82 19.71
C PHE A 62 -10.34 -2.59 19.31
N SER A 63 -9.91 -1.92 18.24
CA SER A 63 -10.73 -0.93 17.54
C SER A 63 -11.11 -1.51 16.18
N PHE A 64 -12.40 -1.44 15.84
CA PHE A 64 -12.92 -1.86 14.55
C PHE A 64 -13.56 -0.67 13.84
N PRO A 65 -12.78 0.12 13.07
CA PRO A 65 -13.38 1.09 12.17
C PRO A 65 -14.16 0.33 11.10
N ALA A 66 -15.48 0.52 11.07
CA ALA A 66 -16.36 -0.16 10.12
C ALA A 66 -16.60 0.74 8.89
N PRO A 67 -16.18 0.31 7.68
CA PRO A 67 -16.60 1.00 6.47
C PRO A 67 -18.11 0.83 6.27
N ARG A 68 -18.74 1.80 5.60
CA ARG A 68 -20.13 1.65 5.16
C ARG A 68 -20.18 0.70 3.97
N ILE A 69 -20.77 -0.48 4.18
CA ILE A 69 -20.88 -1.52 3.16
C ILE A 69 -22.30 -1.51 2.60
N ARG A 70 -22.43 -1.36 1.28
CA ARG A 70 -23.67 -1.58 0.55
C ARG A 70 -23.47 -2.74 -0.43
N PHE A 71 -24.42 -3.68 -0.47
CA PHE A 71 -24.31 -4.88 -1.28
C PHE A 71 -25.67 -5.23 -1.90
N GLY A 72 -25.65 -5.65 -3.17
CA GLY A 72 -26.84 -6.04 -3.90
C GLY A 72 -26.75 -5.71 -5.38
N MET A 73 -27.71 -6.23 -6.15
CA MET A 73 -27.82 -5.95 -7.57
C MET A 73 -28.14 -4.46 -7.80
N GLY A 74 -27.40 -3.81 -8.68
CA GLY A 74 -27.64 -2.42 -9.07
C GLY A 74 -27.06 -1.37 -8.11
N ILE A 75 -26.38 -1.77 -7.03
CA ILE A 75 -25.85 -0.84 -6.02
C ILE A 75 -24.82 0.15 -6.58
N SER A 76 -24.13 -0.20 -7.68
CA SER A 76 -23.20 0.71 -8.35
C SER A 76 -23.86 2.00 -8.84
N ARG A 77 -25.17 1.98 -9.13
CA ARG A 77 -25.94 3.17 -9.52
C ARG A 77 -26.19 4.14 -8.36
N GLU A 78 -25.98 3.70 -7.12
CA GLU A 78 -26.09 4.56 -5.95
C GLU A 78 -24.81 5.34 -5.63
N LEU A 79 -23.73 5.15 -6.41
CA LEU A 79 -22.47 5.87 -6.20
C LEU A 79 -22.67 7.40 -6.09
N PRO A 80 -23.48 8.07 -6.94
CA PRO A 80 -23.74 9.50 -6.78
C PRO A 80 -24.31 9.85 -5.40
N HIS A 81 -25.27 9.05 -4.91
CA HIS A 81 -25.86 9.26 -3.59
C HIS A 81 -24.82 9.05 -2.47
N ALA A 82 -23.94 8.06 -2.59
CA ALA A 82 -22.85 7.86 -1.64
C ALA A 82 -21.86 9.05 -1.62
N ILE A 83 -21.55 9.63 -2.79
CA ILE A 83 -20.71 10.84 -2.88
C ILE A 83 -21.38 12.02 -2.17
N PHE A 84 -22.67 12.28 -2.42
CA PHE A 84 -23.40 13.35 -1.73
C PHE A 84 -23.58 13.09 -0.24
N GLU A 85 -23.73 11.84 0.18
CA GLU A 85 -23.79 11.49 1.60
C GLU A 85 -22.46 11.82 2.29
N LEU A 86 -21.33 11.61 1.63
CA LEU A 86 -20.05 12.09 2.13
C LEU A 86 -20.02 13.62 2.18
N LEU A 87 -20.64 14.33 1.24
CA LEU A 87 -20.70 15.81 1.31
C LEU A 87 -21.62 16.36 2.43
N ASP A 88 -22.37 15.53 3.13
CA ASP A 88 -23.31 15.99 4.16
C ASP A 88 -22.56 16.71 5.30
N PRO A 89 -22.79 18.03 5.50
CA PRO A 89 -22.11 18.84 6.51
C PRO A 89 -22.46 18.43 7.95
N MET A 90 -23.43 17.53 8.14
CA MET A 90 -23.72 16.91 9.43
C MET A 90 -22.72 15.80 9.80
N LEU A 91 -21.86 15.36 8.88
CA LEU A 91 -20.78 14.41 9.17
C LEU A 91 -19.56 15.14 9.75
N PRO A 92 -19.07 14.74 10.95
CA PRO A 92 -18.07 15.50 11.71
C PRO A 92 -16.64 15.50 11.13
N TYR A 93 -16.40 14.78 10.04
CA TYR A 93 -15.06 14.52 9.50
C TYR A 93 -14.75 15.29 8.20
N ILE A 94 -15.66 16.14 7.74
CA ILE A 94 -15.50 16.87 6.48
C ILE A 94 -15.49 18.37 6.77
N HIS A 95 -14.37 19.01 6.42
CA HIS A 95 -14.30 20.46 6.43
C HIS A 95 -15.39 21.00 5.50
N LYS A 96 -16.18 21.96 5.99
CA LYS A 96 -17.19 22.68 5.20
C LYS A 96 -16.54 23.30 3.98
N ALA A 97 -16.56 22.57 2.88
CA ALA A 97 -16.37 23.12 1.54
C ALA A 97 -17.77 23.17 0.93
N GLU A 98 -18.19 24.35 0.47
CA GLU A 98 -19.42 24.51 -0.30
C GLU A 98 -19.18 23.93 -1.70
N ILE A 99 -19.16 22.59 -1.79
CA ILE A 99 -19.00 21.88 -3.06
C ILE A 99 -20.36 21.83 -3.74
N THR A 100 -20.56 22.74 -4.69
CA THR A 100 -21.78 22.82 -5.50
C THR A 100 -21.77 21.85 -6.67
N GLN A 101 -20.58 21.53 -7.19
CA GLN A 101 -20.37 20.56 -8.26
C GLN A 101 -19.23 19.61 -7.87
N PRO A 102 -19.53 18.40 -7.38
CA PRO A 102 -18.51 17.44 -6.99
C PRO A 102 -17.73 16.95 -8.21
N LYS A 103 -16.43 16.68 -8.01
CA LYS A 103 -15.54 16.09 -9.00
C LYS A 103 -14.93 14.82 -8.45
N ALA A 104 -15.11 13.70 -9.13
CA ALA A 104 -14.61 12.39 -8.71
C ALA A 104 -13.58 11.85 -9.71
N MET A 105 -12.43 11.41 -9.19
CA MET A 105 -11.47 10.60 -9.93
C MET A 105 -11.84 9.13 -9.77
N ILE A 106 -12.14 8.48 -10.88
CA ILE A 106 -12.50 7.07 -10.93
C ILE A 106 -11.27 6.27 -11.37
N VAL A 107 -10.73 5.48 -10.45
CA VAL A 107 -9.60 4.58 -10.70
C VAL A 107 -10.14 3.21 -11.10
N VAL A 108 -9.71 2.71 -12.25
CA VAL A 108 -10.16 1.44 -12.82
C VAL A 108 -8.99 0.57 -13.28
N GLY A 109 -9.24 -0.73 -13.43
CA GLY A 109 -8.36 -1.63 -14.17
C GLY A 109 -8.89 -1.93 -15.57
N ASP A 110 -8.04 -2.44 -16.45
CA ASP A 110 -8.37 -2.71 -17.86
C ASP A 110 -9.18 -4.00 -18.08
N SER A 111 -9.26 -4.89 -17.10
CA SER A 111 -9.68 -6.28 -17.31
C SER A 111 -11.17 -6.59 -17.11
N SER A 112 -11.90 -5.93 -16.20
CA SER A 112 -13.30 -6.33 -15.88
C SER A 112 -14.36 -5.26 -16.14
N ILE A 113 -13.96 -3.99 -16.14
CA ILE A 113 -14.89 -2.87 -16.16
C ILE A 113 -15.30 -2.47 -17.58
N LYS A 114 -14.33 -2.40 -18.51
CA LYS A 114 -14.61 -2.09 -19.92
C LYS A 114 -15.44 -3.19 -20.58
N LEU A 115 -15.35 -4.44 -20.11
CA LEU A 115 -16.08 -5.60 -20.66
C LEU A 115 -17.51 -5.73 -20.12
N SER A 116 -17.83 -5.14 -18.97
CA SER A 116 -19.13 -5.31 -18.31
C SER A 116 -20.12 -4.18 -18.59
N GLY A 117 -19.68 -3.06 -19.20
CA GLY A 117 -20.50 -1.85 -19.37
C GLY A 117 -20.91 -1.19 -18.04
N ALA A 118 -20.39 -1.69 -16.91
CA ALA A 118 -20.73 -1.20 -15.58
C ALA A 118 -20.20 0.21 -15.36
N LEU A 119 -19.03 0.54 -15.93
CA LEU A 119 -18.46 1.88 -15.84
C LEU A 119 -19.32 2.91 -16.57
N ASP A 120 -19.81 2.59 -17.77
CA ASP A 120 -20.66 3.53 -18.53
C ASP A 120 -21.92 3.90 -17.74
N GLY A 121 -22.58 2.92 -17.12
CA GLY A 121 -23.74 3.19 -16.27
C GLY A 121 -23.42 3.97 -15.00
N ILE A 122 -22.18 3.90 -14.49
CA ILE A 122 -21.73 4.69 -13.34
C ILE A 122 -21.43 6.13 -13.79
N LEU A 123 -20.72 6.30 -14.91
CA LEU A 123 -20.41 7.61 -15.49
C LEU A 123 -21.70 8.35 -15.84
N GLU A 124 -22.66 7.68 -16.49
CA GLU A 124 -23.99 8.23 -16.78
C GLU A 124 -24.74 8.61 -15.50
N ALA A 125 -24.69 7.77 -14.46
CA ALA A 125 -25.32 8.08 -13.18
C ALA A 125 -24.69 9.31 -12.51
N CYS A 126 -23.36 9.45 -12.56
CA CYS A 126 -22.65 10.64 -12.07
C CYS A 126 -23.02 11.90 -12.86
N GLU A 127 -23.00 11.82 -14.20
CA GLU A 127 -23.36 12.94 -15.08
C GLU A 127 -24.79 13.44 -14.82
N ASN A 128 -25.75 12.51 -14.74
CA ASN A 128 -27.16 12.82 -14.44
C ASN A 128 -27.37 13.47 -13.06
N ASN A 129 -26.39 13.38 -12.17
CA ASN A 129 -26.40 13.96 -10.84
C ASN A 129 -25.43 15.15 -10.71
N ALA A 130 -24.97 15.72 -11.83
CA ALA A 130 -24.05 16.86 -11.88
C ALA A 130 -22.71 16.62 -11.16
N ILE A 131 -22.21 15.38 -11.18
CA ILE A 131 -20.89 15.02 -10.68
C ILE A 131 -19.93 14.96 -11.87
N GLU A 132 -18.93 15.84 -11.87
CA GLU A 132 -17.83 15.78 -12.84
C GLU A 132 -17.00 14.52 -12.57
N THR A 133 -16.58 13.83 -13.62
CA THR A 133 -15.77 12.62 -13.48
C THR A 133 -14.54 12.67 -14.38
N MET A 134 -13.44 12.15 -13.86
CA MET A 134 -12.24 11.83 -14.64
C MET A 134 -11.91 10.35 -14.41
N VAL A 135 -11.35 9.68 -15.41
CA VAL A 135 -11.02 8.24 -15.33
C VAL A 135 -9.51 8.06 -15.41
N TYR A 136 -8.95 7.35 -14.43
CA TYR A 136 -7.58 6.87 -14.46
C TYR A 136 -7.57 5.34 -14.53
N SER A 137 -6.92 4.79 -15.56
CA SER A 137 -6.79 3.33 -15.70
C SER A 137 -5.39 2.90 -15.32
N ILE A 138 -5.27 2.01 -14.32
CA ILE A 138 -3.98 1.44 -13.88
C ILE A 138 -3.53 0.25 -14.75
N GLY A 139 -4.26 -0.05 -15.83
CA GLY A 139 -3.95 -1.20 -16.68
C GLY A 139 -4.31 -2.54 -16.03
N LYS A 140 -3.48 -3.56 -16.29
CA LYS A 140 -3.59 -4.91 -15.70
C LYS A 140 -2.36 -5.19 -14.85
N GLY A 141 -2.55 -5.73 -13.66
CA GLY A 141 -1.46 -6.17 -12.80
C GLY A 141 -1.69 -5.82 -11.34
N GLU A 142 -0.69 -6.10 -10.53
CA GLU A 142 -0.60 -5.65 -9.14
C GLU A 142 -0.34 -4.16 -9.06
N ALA A 143 -0.64 -3.56 -7.90
CA ALA A 143 -0.36 -2.16 -7.64
C ALA A 143 1.16 -1.92 -7.66
N THR A 144 1.60 -0.88 -8.36
CA THR A 144 3.01 -0.47 -8.44
C THR A 144 3.18 0.98 -8.01
N VAL A 145 4.40 1.35 -7.63
CA VAL A 145 4.77 2.74 -7.31
C VAL A 145 4.44 3.67 -8.47
N ASP A 146 4.82 3.31 -9.70
CA ASP A 146 4.56 4.10 -10.92
C ASP A 146 3.07 4.41 -11.12
N MET A 147 2.18 3.42 -10.90
CA MET A 147 0.73 3.61 -11.00
C MET A 147 0.21 4.59 -9.94
N VAL A 148 0.80 4.57 -8.75
CA VAL A 148 0.43 5.50 -7.68
C VAL A 148 0.94 6.91 -8.01
N GLU A 149 2.19 7.04 -8.44
CA GLU A 149 2.79 8.34 -8.77
C GLU A 149 2.06 9.04 -9.93
N GLU A 150 1.76 8.31 -11.01
CA GLU A 150 0.98 8.84 -12.12
C GLU A 150 -0.42 9.29 -11.66
N GLY A 151 -1.09 8.45 -10.86
CA GLY A 151 -2.41 8.78 -10.31
C GLY A 151 -2.39 9.97 -9.34
N VAL A 152 -1.34 10.11 -8.53
CA VAL A 152 -1.15 11.26 -7.64
C VAL A 152 -0.95 12.53 -8.45
N GLN A 153 -0.11 12.50 -9.49
CA GLN A 153 0.12 13.65 -10.35
C GLN A 153 -1.18 14.10 -11.03
N LEU A 154 -1.95 13.15 -11.59
CA LEU A 154 -3.27 13.41 -12.14
C LEU A 154 -4.22 14.04 -11.11
N ALA A 155 -4.23 13.55 -9.87
CA ALA A 155 -5.06 14.10 -8.80
C ALA A 155 -4.63 15.53 -8.40
N LEU A 156 -3.33 15.83 -8.41
CA LEU A 156 -2.82 17.18 -8.11
C LEU A 156 -3.18 18.19 -9.20
N ASP A 157 -3.17 17.76 -10.46
CA ASP A 157 -3.48 18.59 -11.62
C ASP A 157 -4.99 18.86 -11.73
N GLU A 158 -5.81 17.81 -11.60
CA GLU A 158 -7.26 17.87 -11.81
C GLU A 158 -8.05 18.22 -10.55
N LYS A 159 -7.43 18.10 -9.37
CA LYS A 159 -7.97 18.43 -8.05
C LYS A 159 -9.36 17.82 -7.79
N PRO A 160 -9.50 16.49 -7.90
CA PRO A 160 -10.77 15.83 -7.59
C PRO A 160 -11.08 15.97 -6.10
N HIS A 161 -12.37 16.06 -5.78
CA HIS A 161 -12.86 16.08 -4.40
C HIS A 161 -12.89 14.66 -3.81
N TYR A 162 -13.03 13.64 -4.67
CA TYR A 162 -13.14 12.24 -4.28
C TYR A 162 -12.31 11.34 -5.19
N VAL A 163 -11.77 10.27 -4.62
CA VAL A 163 -11.17 9.15 -5.36
C VAL A 163 -12.05 7.92 -5.18
N VAL A 164 -12.46 7.31 -6.28
CA VAL A 164 -13.34 6.14 -6.33
C VAL A 164 -12.62 5.00 -7.04
N GLY A 165 -12.22 3.97 -6.30
CA GLY A 165 -11.68 2.74 -6.89
C GLY A 165 -12.80 1.80 -7.32
N ILE A 166 -12.82 1.40 -8.59
CA ILE A 166 -13.75 0.40 -9.11
C ILE A 166 -12.93 -0.73 -9.72
N GLY A 167 -12.87 -1.87 -9.03
CA GLY A 167 -12.04 -3.00 -9.46
C GLY A 167 -11.74 -3.97 -8.32
N GLY A 168 -10.69 -4.78 -8.50
CA GLY A 168 -10.17 -5.69 -7.48
C GLY A 168 -9.22 -5.00 -6.49
N GLY A 169 -8.47 -5.79 -5.70
CA GLY A 169 -7.56 -5.31 -4.67
C GLY A 169 -6.55 -4.28 -5.16
N SER A 170 -5.82 -4.58 -6.24
CA SER A 170 -4.84 -3.68 -6.87
C SER A 170 -5.42 -2.28 -7.18
N VAL A 171 -6.62 -2.21 -7.76
CA VAL A 171 -7.30 -0.92 -8.05
C VAL A 171 -7.63 -0.17 -6.75
N LEU A 172 -8.14 -0.89 -5.74
CA LEU A 172 -8.49 -0.28 -4.45
C LEU A 172 -7.26 0.23 -3.71
N ASP A 173 -6.13 -0.47 -3.80
CA ASP A 173 -4.90 -0.09 -3.13
C ASP A 173 -4.26 1.12 -3.80
N VAL A 174 -4.21 1.16 -5.15
CA VAL A 174 -3.79 2.37 -5.88
C VAL A 174 -4.69 3.56 -5.54
N ALA A 175 -6.02 3.38 -5.54
CA ALA A 175 -6.97 4.46 -5.21
C ALA A 175 -6.75 5.02 -3.79
N LYS A 176 -6.51 4.15 -2.79
CA LYS A 176 -6.23 4.57 -1.41
C LYS A 176 -4.90 5.33 -1.31
N SER A 177 -3.87 4.84 -1.98
CA SER A 177 -2.55 5.47 -1.98
C SER A 177 -2.62 6.86 -2.63
N ILE A 178 -3.29 7.00 -3.77
CA ILE A 178 -3.54 8.30 -4.42
C ILE A 178 -4.26 9.25 -3.45
N ALA A 179 -5.36 8.80 -2.84
CA ALA A 179 -6.13 9.64 -1.92
C ALA A 179 -5.32 10.08 -0.69
N GLY A 180 -4.47 9.20 -0.16
CA GLY A 180 -3.59 9.50 0.97
C GLY A 180 -2.49 10.50 0.62
N ILE A 181 -1.77 10.26 -0.48
CA ILE A 181 -0.58 11.04 -0.86
C ILE A 181 -0.97 12.41 -1.42
N ALA A 182 -2.01 12.49 -2.26
CA ALA A 182 -2.41 13.75 -2.92
C ALA A 182 -2.76 14.85 -1.91
N ILE A 183 -3.24 14.49 -0.72
CA ILE A 183 -3.63 15.44 0.33
C ILE A 183 -2.50 15.67 1.33
N ASN A 184 -1.78 14.62 1.73
CA ASN A 184 -0.80 14.70 2.81
C ASN A 184 0.64 14.96 2.33
N GLY A 185 0.89 14.85 1.02
CA GLY A 185 2.23 14.86 0.43
C GLY A 185 2.97 13.52 0.64
N GLY A 186 4.25 13.51 0.29
CA GLY A 186 5.10 12.31 0.33
C GLY A 186 5.32 11.68 -1.05
N LEU A 187 6.04 10.57 -1.06
CA LEU A 187 6.35 9.77 -2.25
C LEU A 187 5.91 8.32 -2.01
N ALA A 188 5.60 7.61 -3.08
CA ALA A 188 5.42 6.16 -3.03
C ALA A 188 6.80 5.49 -3.16
N GLU A 189 7.08 4.49 -2.32
CA GLU A 189 8.35 3.76 -2.28
C GLU A 189 8.06 2.25 -2.28
N GLU A 190 9.00 1.43 -2.76
CA GLU A 190 8.92 -0.04 -2.81
C GLU A 190 9.12 -0.72 -1.45
#